data_AF-A0A0L0DQZ0-F1
#
_entry.id   AF-A0A0L0DQZ0-F1
#
_cell.length_a   1.000
_cell.length_b   1.000
_cell.length_c   1.000
_cell.angle_alpha   90.00
_cell.angle_beta   90.00
_cell.angle_gamma   90.00
#
_symmetry.space_group_name_H-M   'P 1'
#
loop_
_entity.id
_entity.type
_entity.pdbx_description
1 polymer ?
#
loop_
_entity_poly.entity_id
_entity_poly.type
_entity_poly.pdbx_seq_one_letter_code
_entity_poly.pdbx_strand_id
1 'polypeptide(L)'
;MLGSRSRLLYAASTVVQLCFSFAFSRLAGRANNAVRCRLATLSAMATSIAALAALLQAGDIGIIAVHGRPVAWSRYADYALATPLLLHQLQLLVDMGSDDCARGMLFQVLIICAGMAGAMIDDLPVSLATAGFGVVLFLANAVSLRSAFTRLETKARVRTFVGRFVTATLCIWMLYPMWWLVVRLELIADETSAVFNLAFDALCKGGFGLVLWAFAHRNRDAIDHLSTVISQPTLDTTSLIELHSGAKAPADNGASVGLTVDVGLRTMSESSSSSSSSSSSSSLLISQSDSDDDATGKVVTAKRVLRRKRREKNRSRAMSRTSARVAPARSPSLPHIMGV
;
A
#
# COMPACT_ATOMS: atom_id res chain seq x y z
N MET A 1 21.79 12.18 -30.54
CA MET A 1 20.93 11.07 -31.00
C MET A 1 21.40 9.79 -30.34
N LEU A 2 20.51 8.85 -30.00
CA LEU A 2 20.93 7.61 -29.35
C LEU A 2 21.74 6.72 -30.30
N GLY A 3 22.72 6.01 -29.76
CA GLY A 3 23.44 4.96 -30.50
C GLY A 3 22.49 3.83 -30.92
N SER A 4 22.84 3.12 -32.01
CA SER A 4 22.02 2.01 -32.53
C SER A 4 21.80 0.90 -31.51
N ARG A 5 22.73 0.68 -30.57
CA ARG A 5 22.61 -0.29 -29.47
C ARG A 5 21.55 0.15 -28.45
N SER A 6 21.56 1.41 -28.04
CA SER A 6 20.56 1.96 -27.11
C SER A 6 19.14 1.85 -27.65
N ARG A 7 18.94 2.09 -28.96
CA ARG A 7 17.63 1.90 -29.60
C ARG A 7 17.15 0.46 -29.54
N LEU A 8 18.05 -0.50 -29.78
CA LEU A 8 17.74 -1.92 -29.67
C LEU A 8 17.38 -2.32 -28.23
N LEU A 9 18.09 -1.78 -27.23
CA LEU A 9 17.79 -2.00 -25.81
C LEU A 9 16.39 -1.48 -25.43
N TYR A 10 16.00 -0.29 -25.92
CA TYR A 10 14.67 0.23 -25.68
C TYR A 10 13.58 -0.57 -26.43
N ALA A 11 13.85 -1.03 -27.65
CA ALA A 11 12.92 -1.93 -28.36
C ALA A 11 12.73 -3.26 -27.60
N ALA A 12 13.81 -3.84 -27.07
CA ALA A 12 13.72 -5.02 -26.22
C ALA A 12 12.94 -4.73 -24.92
N SER A 13 13.14 -3.56 -24.31
CA SER A 13 12.34 -3.09 -23.16
C SER A 13 10.85 -3.09 -23.48
N THR A 14 10.46 -2.55 -24.62
CA THR A 14 9.05 -2.51 -25.05
C THR A 14 8.45 -3.91 -25.09
N VAL A 15 9.15 -4.88 -25.69
CA VAL A 15 8.67 -6.27 -25.76
C VAL A 15 8.52 -6.89 -24.36
N VAL A 16 9.51 -6.69 -23.48
CA VAL A 16 9.47 -7.20 -22.10
C VAL A 16 8.29 -6.60 -21.33
N GLN A 17 8.09 -5.29 -21.43
CA GLN A 17 7.00 -4.60 -20.72
C GLN A 17 5.62 -4.97 -21.27
N LEU A 18 5.48 -5.18 -22.58
CA LEU A 18 4.25 -5.70 -23.18
C LEU A 18 3.95 -7.13 -22.70
N CYS A 19 4.96 -7.98 -22.55
CA CYS A 19 4.78 -9.32 -22.00
C CYS A 19 4.27 -9.27 -20.56
N PHE A 20 4.83 -8.39 -19.71
CA PHE A 20 4.31 -8.18 -18.35
C PHE A 20 2.88 -7.65 -18.37
N SER A 21 2.59 -6.64 -19.19
CA SER A 21 1.25 -6.06 -19.29
C SER A 21 0.20 -7.09 -19.70
N PHE A 22 0.51 -7.90 -20.72
CA PHE A 22 -0.36 -8.98 -21.15
C PHE A 22 -0.56 -10.03 -20.05
N ALA A 23 0.52 -10.44 -19.37
CA ALA A 23 0.44 -11.36 -18.25
C ALA A 23 -0.47 -10.81 -17.14
N PHE A 24 -0.26 -9.57 -16.69
CA PHE A 24 -1.07 -8.95 -15.66
C PHE A 24 -2.54 -8.78 -16.07
N SER A 25 -2.82 -8.42 -17.33
CA SER A 25 -4.18 -8.34 -17.85
C SER A 25 -4.88 -9.69 -17.79
N ARG A 26 -4.18 -10.77 -18.15
CA ARG A 26 -4.66 -12.15 -18.03
C ARG A 26 -4.82 -12.60 -16.58
N LEU A 27 -4.03 -12.07 -15.65
CA LEU A 27 -4.16 -12.34 -14.22
C LEU A 27 -5.33 -11.58 -13.60
N ALA A 28 -5.59 -10.35 -14.04
CA ALA A 28 -6.73 -9.53 -13.62
C ALA A 28 -8.04 -10.19 -14.04
N GLY A 29 -8.16 -10.64 -15.30
CA GLY A 29 -9.35 -11.34 -15.79
C GLY A 29 -9.62 -12.70 -15.12
N ARG A 30 -8.64 -13.27 -14.41
CA ARG A 30 -8.77 -14.52 -13.62
C ARG A 30 -8.83 -14.29 -12.12
N ALA A 31 -8.90 -13.03 -11.68
CA ALA A 31 -8.90 -12.70 -10.27
C ALA A 31 -10.30 -12.89 -9.69
N ASN A 32 -10.43 -13.78 -8.70
CA ASN A 32 -11.69 -14.03 -8.00
C ASN A 32 -11.96 -13.02 -6.87
N ASN A 33 -11.09 -12.03 -6.67
CA ASN A 33 -11.20 -11.01 -5.62
C ASN A 33 -10.91 -9.62 -6.23
N ALA A 34 -11.68 -8.62 -5.82
CA ALA A 34 -11.56 -7.22 -6.28
C ALA A 34 -10.17 -6.61 -6.06
N VAL A 35 -9.54 -6.85 -4.90
CA VAL A 35 -8.18 -6.37 -4.59
C VAL A 35 -7.16 -7.01 -5.51
N ARG A 36 -7.23 -8.32 -5.73
CA ARG A 36 -6.33 -9.02 -6.65
C ARG A 36 -6.49 -8.52 -8.08
N CYS A 37 -7.73 -8.28 -8.51
CA CYS A 37 -8.03 -7.68 -9.79
C CYS A 37 -7.39 -6.29 -9.88
N ARG A 38 -7.64 -5.42 -8.89
CA ARG A 38 -7.09 -4.05 -8.84
C ARG A 38 -5.57 -4.02 -8.87
N LEU A 39 -4.89 -4.85 -8.07
CA LEU A 39 -3.41 -4.93 -8.06
C LEU A 39 -2.85 -5.37 -9.42
N ALA A 40 -3.47 -6.37 -10.05
CA ALA A 40 -3.08 -6.83 -11.38
C ALA A 40 -3.34 -5.77 -12.45
N THR A 41 -4.50 -5.10 -12.41
CA THR A 41 -4.85 -4.00 -13.33
C THR A 41 -3.87 -2.84 -13.21
N LEU A 42 -3.54 -2.40 -12.00
CA LEU A 42 -2.56 -1.33 -11.78
C LEU A 42 -1.16 -1.72 -12.30
N SER A 43 -0.77 -2.99 -12.15
CA SER A 43 0.49 -3.51 -12.69
C SER A 43 0.49 -3.58 -14.22
N ALA A 44 -0.64 -3.98 -14.83
CA ALA A 44 -0.83 -3.97 -16.27
C ALA A 44 -0.74 -2.55 -16.84
N MET A 45 -1.40 -1.58 -16.20
CA MET A 45 -1.34 -0.17 -16.61
C MET A 45 0.09 0.38 -16.52
N ALA A 46 0.78 0.18 -15.40
CA ALA A 46 2.15 0.67 -15.22
C ALA A 46 3.13 0.09 -16.26
N THR A 47 2.99 -1.21 -16.59
CA THR A 47 3.83 -1.87 -17.60
C THR A 47 3.46 -1.48 -19.03
N SER A 48 2.18 -1.20 -19.33
CA SER A 48 1.76 -0.63 -20.62
C SER A 48 2.34 0.78 -20.85
N ILE A 49 2.30 1.64 -19.82
CA ILE A 49 2.87 3.00 -19.91
C ILE A 49 4.38 2.91 -20.15
N ALA A 50 5.09 2.03 -19.43
CA ALA A 50 6.52 1.81 -19.63
C ALA A 50 6.84 1.26 -21.02
N ALA A 51 6.02 0.35 -21.54
CA ALA A 51 6.18 -0.16 -22.90
C ALA A 51 6.08 0.95 -23.94
N LEU A 52 5.11 1.87 -23.79
CA LEU A 52 4.93 3.01 -24.67
C LEU A 52 6.12 3.97 -24.59
N ALA A 53 6.58 4.34 -23.40
CA ALA A 53 7.72 5.23 -23.25
C ALA A 53 9.03 4.61 -23.75
N ALA A 54 9.21 3.30 -23.58
CA ALA A 54 10.32 2.57 -24.19
C ALA A 54 10.24 2.58 -25.71
N LEU A 55 9.04 2.44 -26.29
CA LEU A 55 8.84 2.48 -27.74
C LEU A 55 9.18 3.86 -28.31
N LEU A 56 8.75 4.92 -27.62
CA LEU A 56 9.11 6.30 -27.98
C LEU A 56 10.63 6.49 -27.96
N GLN A 57 11.32 6.06 -26.90
CA GLN A 57 12.78 6.15 -26.79
C GLN A 57 13.50 5.32 -27.87
N ALA A 58 12.97 4.16 -28.24
CA ALA A 58 13.52 3.34 -29.32
C ALA A 58 13.48 4.06 -30.68
N GLY A 59 12.45 4.89 -30.91
CA GLY A 59 12.30 5.75 -32.08
C GLY A 59 12.97 7.12 -31.98
N ASP A 60 13.84 7.36 -30.99
CA ASP A 60 14.42 8.67 -30.68
C ASP A 60 13.36 9.78 -30.38
N ILE A 61 12.14 9.38 -30.05
CA ILE A 61 11.05 10.29 -29.66
C ILE A 61 11.10 10.53 -28.15
N GLY A 62 10.95 11.80 -27.78
CA GLY A 62 10.91 12.18 -26.37
C GLY A 62 12.28 12.40 -25.74
N ILE A 63 13.29 12.69 -26.56
CA ILE A 63 14.66 13.01 -26.15
C ILE A 63 14.99 14.40 -26.67
N ILE A 64 15.41 15.29 -25.77
CA ILE A 64 15.83 16.65 -26.10
C ILE A 64 17.28 16.86 -25.68
N ALA A 65 17.99 17.73 -26.39
CA ALA A 65 19.32 18.16 -25.97
C ALA A 65 19.17 19.36 -25.04
N VAL A 66 19.63 19.22 -23.79
CA VAL A 66 19.68 20.27 -22.79
C VAL A 66 21.16 20.50 -22.50
N HIS A 67 21.69 21.67 -22.91
CA HIS A 67 23.10 22.04 -22.72
C HIS A 67 24.08 20.96 -23.22
N GLY A 68 23.84 20.42 -24.43
CA GLY A 68 24.69 19.40 -25.05
C GLY A 68 24.48 17.97 -24.52
N ARG A 69 23.63 17.79 -23.50
CA ARG A 69 23.34 16.48 -22.90
C ARG A 69 21.97 15.96 -23.33
N PRO A 70 21.82 14.66 -23.63
CA PRO A 70 20.53 14.08 -23.93
C PRO A 70 19.68 13.92 -22.66
N VAL A 71 18.49 14.52 -22.65
CA VAL A 71 17.47 14.36 -21.60
C VAL A 71 16.24 13.69 -22.21
N ALA A 72 15.96 12.47 -21.76
CA ALA A 72 14.78 11.70 -22.18
C ALA A 72 13.55 12.13 -21.36
N TRP A 73 12.82 13.17 -21.80
CA TRP A 73 11.60 13.63 -21.13
C TRP A 73 10.49 12.57 -21.16
N SER A 74 10.46 11.69 -22.17
CA SER A 74 9.52 10.57 -22.24
C SER A 74 9.60 9.63 -21.04
N ARG A 75 10.77 9.53 -20.40
CA ARG A 75 10.95 8.76 -19.16
C ARG A 75 10.28 9.43 -17.96
N TYR A 76 10.40 10.75 -17.85
CA TYR A 76 9.71 11.50 -16.80
C TYR A 76 8.20 11.44 -17.00
N ALA A 77 7.71 11.44 -18.25
CA ALA A 77 6.29 11.22 -18.55
C ALA A 77 5.82 9.82 -18.11
N ASP A 78 6.58 8.76 -18.40
CA ASP A 78 6.29 7.41 -17.87
C ASP A 78 6.23 7.43 -16.35
N TYR A 79 7.27 7.94 -15.69
CA TYR A 79 7.33 7.92 -14.24
C TYR A 79 6.19 8.73 -13.62
N ALA A 80 5.83 9.88 -14.18
CA ALA A 80 4.73 10.72 -13.69
C ALA A 80 3.38 10.00 -13.76
N LEU A 81 3.20 9.07 -14.70
CA LEU A 81 1.96 8.31 -14.86
C LEU A 81 2.00 6.96 -14.13
N ALA A 82 3.09 6.22 -14.23
CA ALA A 82 3.22 4.87 -13.68
C ALA A 82 3.49 4.89 -12.16
N THR A 83 4.32 5.80 -11.64
CA THR A 83 4.69 5.78 -10.22
C THR A 83 3.52 6.08 -9.27
N PRO A 84 2.56 6.97 -9.58
CA PRO A 84 1.34 7.08 -8.76
C PRO A 84 0.53 5.79 -8.73
N LEU A 85 0.46 5.03 -9.83
CA LEU A 85 -0.24 3.74 -9.88
C LEU A 85 0.47 2.68 -9.03
N LEU A 86 1.80 2.64 -9.07
CA LEU A 86 2.60 1.74 -8.23
C LEU A 86 2.50 2.12 -6.74
N LEU A 87 2.55 3.42 -6.43
CA LEU A 87 2.35 3.92 -5.07
C LEU A 87 0.95 3.53 -4.57
N HIS A 88 -0.07 3.67 -5.42
CA HIS A 88 -1.42 3.30 -5.08
C HIS A 88 -1.56 1.82 -4.71
N GLN A 89 -0.80 0.92 -5.34
CA GLN A 89 -0.74 -0.49 -4.91
C GLN A 89 -0.23 -0.63 -3.46
N LEU A 90 0.80 0.13 -3.08
CA LEU A 90 1.31 0.12 -1.71
C LEU A 90 0.30 0.71 -0.72
N GLN A 91 -0.36 1.79 -1.11
CA GLN A 91 -1.40 2.44 -0.30
C GLN A 91 -2.56 1.48 0.00
N LEU A 92 -2.98 0.68 -1.00
CA LEU A 92 -3.99 -0.37 -0.81
C LEU A 92 -3.52 -1.48 0.15
N LEU A 93 -2.22 -1.81 0.16
CA LEU A 93 -1.69 -2.84 1.06
C LEU A 93 -1.61 -2.39 2.52
N VAL A 94 -1.43 -1.10 2.75
CA VAL A 94 -1.41 -0.51 4.10
C VAL A 94 -2.76 0.08 4.50
N ASP A 95 -3.79 -0.15 3.69
CA ASP A 95 -5.17 0.28 3.95
C ASP A 95 -5.28 1.79 4.22
N MET A 96 -4.66 2.58 3.35
CA MET A 96 -4.63 4.03 3.47
C MET A 96 -5.95 4.64 2.99
N GLY A 97 -6.45 5.67 3.70
CA GLY A 97 -7.68 6.38 3.33
C GLY A 97 -7.59 7.06 1.95
N SER A 98 -8.74 7.32 1.32
CA SER A 98 -8.81 7.87 -0.05
C SER A 98 -8.09 9.21 -0.20
N ASP A 99 -8.23 10.11 0.77
CA ASP A 99 -7.66 11.45 0.72
C ASP A 99 -6.14 11.39 0.83
N ASP A 100 -5.63 10.56 1.73
CA ASP A 100 -4.19 10.31 1.85
C ASP A 100 -3.65 9.62 0.59
N CYS A 101 -4.43 8.72 -0.02
CA CYS A 101 -4.06 8.09 -1.29
C CYS A 101 -3.87 9.14 -2.38
N ALA A 102 -4.89 10.00 -2.58
CA ALA A 102 -4.88 11.06 -3.58
C ALA A 102 -3.74 12.05 -3.34
N ARG A 103 -3.52 12.47 -2.09
CA ARG A 103 -2.42 13.34 -1.69
C ARG A 103 -1.06 12.72 -2.01
N GLY A 104 -0.88 11.45 -1.67
CA GLY A 104 0.36 10.72 -1.96
C GLY A 104 0.62 10.56 -3.46
N MET A 105 -0.43 10.30 -4.25
CA MET A 105 -0.36 10.23 -5.71
C MET A 105 0.01 11.59 -6.32
N LEU A 106 -0.57 12.69 -5.83
CA LEU A 106 -0.21 14.05 -6.26
C LEU A 106 1.25 14.36 -5.94
N PHE A 107 1.70 14.08 -4.71
CA PHE A 107 3.11 14.24 -4.34
C PHE A 107 4.02 13.41 -5.25
N GLN A 108 3.59 12.22 -5.65
CA GLN A 108 4.34 11.38 -6.56
C GLN A 108 4.53 12.02 -7.94
N VAL A 109 3.50 12.66 -8.49
CA VAL A 109 3.63 13.45 -9.73
C VAL A 109 4.60 14.62 -9.53
N LEU A 110 4.47 15.36 -8.43
CA LEU A 110 5.34 16.51 -8.12
C LEU A 110 6.82 16.11 -7.96
N ILE A 111 7.10 14.95 -7.35
CA ILE A 111 8.46 14.40 -7.23
C ILE A 111 9.09 14.22 -8.62
N ILE A 112 8.34 13.63 -9.56
CA ILE A 112 8.84 13.40 -10.92
C ILE A 112 8.99 14.71 -11.68
N CYS A 113 8.03 15.62 -11.56
CA CYS A 113 8.12 16.96 -12.16
C CYS A 113 9.34 17.74 -11.66
N ALA A 114 9.63 17.67 -10.36
CA ALA A 114 10.81 18.31 -9.77
C ALA A 114 12.12 17.71 -10.31
N GLY A 115 12.20 16.37 -10.44
CA GLY A 115 13.34 15.71 -11.06
C GLY A 115 13.52 16.07 -12.55
N MET A 116 12.41 16.20 -13.29
CA MET A 116 12.44 16.64 -14.69
C MET A 116 12.91 18.08 -14.82
N ALA A 117 12.35 18.99 -14.03
CA ALA A 117 12.75 20.39 -13.99
C ALA A 117 14.23 20.52 -13.62
N GLY A 118 14.69 19.79 -12.59
CA GLY A 118 16.11 19.72 -12.23
C GLY A 118 16.99 19.26 -13.40
N ALA A 119 16.55 18.29 -14.19
CA ALA A 119 17.30 17.80 -15.35
C ALA A 119 17.33 18.79 -16.53
N MET A 120 16.39 19.73 -16.57
CA MET A 120 16.30 20.78 -17.59
C MET A 120 17.07 22.06 -17.21
N ILE A 121 17.45 22.22 -15.95
CA ILE A 121 18.16 23.41 -15.44
C ILE A 121 19.67 23.24 -15.59
N ASP A 122 20.32 24.22 -16.22
CA ASP A 122 21.77 24.26 -16.43
C ASP A 122 22.55 24.48 -15.13
N ASP A 123 22.13 25.49 -14.37
CA ASP A 123 22.76 25.88 -13.12
C ASP A 123 22.73 24.72 -12.12
N LEU A 124 23.90 24.18 -11.81
CA LEU A 124 23.99 22.97 -11.00
C LEU A 124 23.40 23.18 -9.58
N PRO A 125 23.70 24.26 -8.84
CA PRO A 125 23.04 24.53 -7.56
C PRO A 125 21.51 24.54 -7.62
N VAL A 126 20.92 25.26 -8.58
CA VAL A 126 19.45 25.35 -8.73
C VAL A 126 18.87 24.01 -9.21
N SER A 127 19.56 23.30 -10.10
CA SER A 127 19.21 21.94 -10.54
C SER A 127 19.14 20.97 -9.36
N LEU A 128 20.16 20.97 -8.49
CA LEU A 128 20.23 20.14 -7.29
C LEU A 128 19.19 20.54 -6.25
N ALA A 129 18.94 21.83 -6.05
CA ALA A 129 17.89 22.31 -5.14
C ALA A 129 16.50 21.86 -5.61
N THR A 130 16.24 21.96 -6.92
CA THR A 130 14.97 21.53 -7.54
C THR A 130 14.78 20.02 -7.40
N ALA A 131 15.80 19.21 -7.69
CA ALA A 131 15.74 17.77 -7.47
C ALA A 131 15.63 17.41 -5.97
N GLY A 132 16.31 18.15 -5.10
CA GLY A 132 16.27 18.02 -3.64
C GLY A 132 14.87 18.25 -3.07
N PHE A 133 14.11 19.19 -3.61
CA PHE A 133 12.69 19.35 -3.28
C PHE A 133 11.88 18.07 -3.57
N GLY A 134 12.15 17.41 -4.70
CA GLY A 134 11.58 16.10 -5.01
C GLY A 134 11.96 15.02 -3.99
N VAL A 135 13.20 15.01 -3.50
CA VAL A 135 13.63 14.09 -2.43
C VAL A 135 12.87 14.34 -1.12
N VAL A 136 12.65 15.60 -0.74
CA VAL A 136 11.87 15.94 0.46
C VAL A 136 10.42 15.43 0.34
N LEU A 137 9.78 15.65 -0.81
CA LEU A 137 8.43 15.11 -1.07
C LEU A 137 8.40 13.57 -1.03
N PHE A 138 9.43 12.91 -1.57
CA PHE A 138 9.56 11.46 -1.48
C PHE A 138 9.63 10.99 -0.02
N LEU A 139 10.44 11.66 0.82
CA LEU A 139 10.55 11.32 2.24
C LEU A 139 9.22 11.55 2.97
N ALA A 140 8.49 12.62 2.66
CA ALA A 140 7.15 12.85 3.20
C ALA A 140 6.18 11.71 2.84
N ASN A 141 6.18 11.27 1.58
CA ASN A 141 5.40 10.10 1.13
C ASN A 141 5.83 8.81 1.85
N ALA A 142 7.13 8.58 2.01
CA ALA A 142 7.66 7.42 2.73
C ALA A 142 7.21 7.41 4.20
N VAL A 143 7.28 8.54 4.90
CA VAL A 143 6.80 8.68 6.28
C VAL A 143 5.30 8.44 6.38
N SER A 144 4.50 9.00 5.46
CA SER A 144 3.05 8.78 5.41
C SER A 144 2.71 7.29 5.26
N LEU A 145 3.33 6.62 4.28
CA LEU A 145 3.14 5.19 4.02
C LEU A 145 3.56 4.31 5.20
N ARG A 146 4.67 4.66 5.86
CA ARG A 146 5.14 3.96 7.07
C ARG A 146 4.22 4.17 8.26
N SER A 147 3.65 5.37 8.38
CA SER A 147 2.68 5.68 9.45
C SER A 147 1.35 4.96 9.24
N ALA A 148 0.90 4.79 7.99
CA ALA A 148 -0.25 3.94 7.68
C ALA A 148 0.04 2.47 8.03
N PHE A 149 1.22 1.96 7.66
CA PHE A 149 1.64 0.60 7.99
C PHE A 149 1.68 0.30 9.50
N THR A 150 2.08 1.26 10.35
CA THR A 150 2.12 1.02 11.81
C THR A 150 0.73 0.87 12.41
N ARG A 151 -0.28 1.50 11.82
CA ARG A 151 -1.70 1.41 12.19
C ARG A 151 -2.43 0.22 11.58
N LEU A 152 -1.80 -0.50 10.63
CA LEU A 152 -2.41 -1.63 9.94
C LEU A 152 -2.73 -2.79 10.89
N GLU A 153 -4.02 -3.05 11.09
CA GLU A 153 -4.52 -4.18 11.87
C GLU A 153 -4.82 -5.37 10.95
N THR A 154 -3.93 -6.36 10.92
CA THR A 154 -4.10 -7.57 10.09
C THR A 154 -3.38 -8.78 10.68
N LYS A 155 -3.57 -9.95 10.06
CA LYS A 155 -2.89 -11.20 10.43
C LYS A 155 -1.36 -10.99 10.39
N ALA A 156 -0.65 -11.47 11.42
CA ALA A 156 0.78 -11.25 11.58
C ALA A 156 1.61 -11.58 10.33
N ARG A 157 1.28 -12.69 9.63
CA ARG A 157 1.92 -13.09 8.37
C ARG A 157 1.81 -12.03 7.27
N VAL A 158 0.62 -11.44 7.09
CA VAL A 158 0.39 -10.39 6.09
C VAL A 158 1.13 -9.13 6.49
N ARG A 159 1.01 -8.71 7.74
CA ARG A 159 1.72 -7.54 8.26
C ARG A 159 3.23 -7.65 8.03
N THR A 160 3.83 -8.81 8.28
CA THR A 160 5.26 -9.04 8.00
C THR A 160 5.59 -8.89 6.52
N PHE A 161 4.80 -9.48 5.63
CA PHE A 161 5.04 -9.34 4.19
C PHE A 161 4.88 -7.89 3.73
N VAL A 162 3.75 -7.25 4.05
CA VAL A 162 3.46 -5.86 3.66
C VAL A 162 4.57 -4.95 4.16
N GLY A 163 4.99 -5.10 5.42
CA GLY A 163 6.09 -4.32 6.00
C GLY A 163 7.40 -4.49 5.24
N ARG A 164 7.77 -5.72 4.89
CA ARG A 164 9.00 -6.02 4.13
C ARG A 164 8.91 -5.50 2.69
N PHE A 165 7.76 -5.69 2.05
CA PHE A 165 7.53 -5.26 0.68
C PHE A 165 7.57 -3.74 0.56
N VAL A 166 6.81 -3.03 1.41
CA VAL A 166 6.83 -1.56 1.46
C VAL A 166 8.24 -1.03 1.74
N THR A 167 8.95 -1.58 2.73
CA THR A 167 10.33 -1.16 3.02
C THR A 167 11.27 -1.43 1.85
N ALA A 168 11.23 -2.62 1.25
CA ALA A 168 12.06 -2.96 0.10
C ALA A 168 11.79 -2.03 -1.09
N THR A 169 10.52 -1.74 -1.39
CA THR A 169 10.13 -0.83 -2.46
C THR A 169 10.66 0.58 -2.20
N LEU A 170 10.49 1.12 -0.99
CA LEU A 170 11.02 2.45 -0.64
C LEU A 170 12.55 2.50 -0.74
N CYS A 171 13.25 1.45 -0.28
CA CYS A 171 14.70 1.36 -0.41
C CYS A 171 15.15 1.33 -1.87
N ILE A 172 14.47 0.55 -2.72
CA ILE A 172 14.78 0.49 -4.16
C ILE A 172 14.44 1.82 -4.84
N TRP A 173 13.35 2.47 -4.45
CA TRP A 173 12.98 3.77 -5.02
C TRP A 173 13.96 4.88 -4.66
N MET A 174 14.62 4.79 -3.50
CA MET A 174 15.73 5.68 -3.14
C MET A 174 16.96 5.57 -4.05
N LEU A 175 17.11 4.49 -4.83
CA LEU A 175 18.18 4.41 -5.82
C LEU A 175 17.94 5.34 -7.01
N TYR A 176 16.70 5.71 -7.32
CA TYR A 176 16.40 6.61 -8.45
C TYR A 176 17.00 8.01 -8.31
N PRO A 177 16.85 8.74 -7.18
CA PRO A 177 17.50 10.04 -7.03
C PRO A 177 19.04 9.93 -7.01
N MET A 178 19.60 8.83 -6.49
CA MET A 178 21.05 8.59 -6.56
C MET A 178 21.51 8.37 -8.00
N TRP A 179 20.75 7.58 -8.75
CA TRP A 179 20.98 7.33 -10.16
C TRP A 179 20.86 8.61 -11.00
N TRP A 180 19.83 9.42 -10.71
CA TRP A 180 19.63 10.73 -11.32
C TRP A 180 20.85 11.62 -11.09
N LEU A 181 21.42 11.64 -9.87
CA LEU A 181 22.61 12.41 -9.55
C LEU A 181 23.84 11.95 -10.34
N VAL A 182 24.06 10.63 -10.45
CA VAL A 182 25.16 10.05 -11.24
C VAL A 182 25.08 10.48 -12.71
N VAL A 183 23.88 10.43 -13.30
CA VAL A 183 23.63 10.91 -14.68
C VAL A 183 23.76 12.44 -14.77
N ARG A 184 23.29 13.18 -13.76
CA ARG A 184 23.40 14.65 -13.74
C ARG A 184 24.85 15.11 -13.71
N LEU A 185 25.72 14.39 -13.00
CA LEU A 185 27.15 14.67 -12.90
C LEU A 185 27.98 14.04 -14.03
N GLU A 186 27.35 13.43 -15.04
CA GLU A 186 28.01 12.85 -16.23
C GLU A 186 29.07 11.80 -15.88
N LEU A 187 28.89 11.09 -14.76
CA LEU A 187 29.86 10.11 -14.27
C LEU A 187 29.83 8.79 -15.06
N ILE A 188 28.88 8.62 -15.98
CA ILE A 188 28.64 7.39 -16.73
C ILE A 188 28.24 7.68 -18.17
N ALA A 189 28.51 6.72 -19.06
CA ALA A 189 28.09 6.79 -20.45
C ALA A 189 26.58 6.59 -20.64
N ASP A 190 26.05 7.16 -21.73
CA ASP A 190 24.62 7.08 -22.08
C ASP A 190 24.13 5.64 -22.33
N GLU A 191 24.97 4.78 -22.91
CA GLU A 191 24.62 3.37 -23.17
C GLU A 191 24.47 2.58 -21.86
N THR A 192 25.40 2.77 -20.92
CA THR A 192 25.30 2.21 -19.56
C THR A 192 24.03 2.71 -18.89
N SER A 193 23.71 3.99 -19.10
CA SER A 193 22.49 4.57 -18.54
C SER A 193 21.23 3.86 -19.05
N ALA A 194 21.17 3.57 -20.35
CA ALA A 194 20.04 2.86 -20.96
C ALA A 194 19.83 1.45 -20.36
N VAL A 195 20.91 0.69 -20.14
CA VAL A 195 20.85 -0.66 -19.55
C VAL A 195 20.29 -0.63 -18.12
N PHE A 196 20.78 0.30 -17.30
CA PHE A 196 20.30 0.43 -15.92
C PHE A 196 18.82 0.84 -15.87
N ASN A 197 18.40 1.79 -16.72
CA ASN A 197 17.00 2.22 -16.79
C ASN A 197 16.08 1.04 -17.19
N LEU A 198 16.49 0.25 -18.20
CA LEU A 198 15.79 -0.98 -18.59
C LEU A 198 15.63 -1.95 -17.41
N ALA A 199 16.73 -2.24 -16.72
CA ALA A 199 16.73 -3.18 -15.60
C ALA A 199 15.83 -2.69 -14.45
N PHE A 200 15.94 -1.42 -14.07
CA PHE A 200 15.10 -0.83 -13.03
C PHE A 200 13.62 -0.89 -13.39
N ASP A 201 13.25 -0.55 -14.62
CA ASP A 201 11.85 -0.58 -15.04
C ASP A 201 11.28 -1.99 -15.07
N ALA A 202 12.03 -2.98 -15.53
CA ALA A 202 11.60 -4.37 -15.51
C ALA A 202 11.40 -4.87 -14.06
N LEU A 203 12.30 -4.50 -13.15
CA LEU A 203 12.23 -4.89 -11.73
C LEU A 203 11.09 -4.18 -10.97
N CYS A 204 11.02 -2.86 -11.06
CA CYS A 204 10.11 -2.02 -10.28
C CYS A 204 8.66 -2.11 -10.76
N LYS A 205 8.43 -2.40 -12.05
CA LYS A 205 7.07 -2.50 -12.61
C LYS A 205 6.66 -3.97 -12.74
N GLY A 206 7.40 -4.74 -13.53
CA GLY A 206 7.14 -6.16 -13.77
C GLY A 206 7.41 -7.02 -12.54
N GLY A 207 8.62 -6.94 -11.99
CA GLY A 207 9.06 -7.77 -10.86
C GLY A 207 8.22 -7.54 -9.60
N PHE A 208 8.00 -6.30 -9.20
CA PHE A 208 7.17 -5.97 -8.03
C PHE A 208 5.72 -6.42 -8.21
N GLY A 209 5.12 -6.19 -9.39
CA GLY A 209 3.76 -6.65 -9.67
C GLY A 209 3.64 -8.18 -9.56
N LEU A 210 4.65 -8.93 -10.04
CA LEU A 210 4.67 -10.39 -9.93
C LEU A 210 4.84 -10.87 -8.49
N VAL A 211 5.76 -10.28 -7.72
CA VAL A 211 5.96 -10.60 -6.30
C VAL A 211 4.67 -10.33 -5.52
N LEU A 212 4.04 -9.19 -5.79
CA LEU A 212 2.81 -8.80 -5.13
C LEU A 212 1.65 -9.73 -5.48
N TRP A 213 1.50 -10.08 -6.76
CA TRP A 213 0.48 -11.03 -7.19
C TRP A 213 0.72 -12.43 -6.61
N ALA A 214 1.96 -12.92 -6.61
CA ALA A 214 2.31 -14.23 -6.06
C ALA A 214 2.01 -14.30 -4.56
N PHE A 215 2.32 -13.23 -3.82
CA PHE A 215 1.95 -13.12 -2.41
C PHE A 215 0.44 -13.12 -2.21
N ALA A 216 -0.27 -12.30 -2.99
CA ALA A 216 -1.73 -12.19 -2.95
C ALA A 216 -2.42 -13.53 -3.27
N HIS A 217 -1.86 -14.28 -4.21
CA HIS A 217 -2.35 -15.60 -4.58
C HIS A 217 -2.17 -16.63 -3.46
N ARG A 218 -1.05 -16.58 -2.72
CA ARG A 218 -0.72 -17.50 -1.62
C ARG A 218 -1.46 -17.18 -0.31
N ASN A 219 -1.92 -15.95 -0.13
CA ASN A 219 -2.54 -15.48 1.12
C ASN A 219 -3.96 -14.94 0.89
N ARG A 220 -4.78 -15.70 0.14
CA ARG A 220 -6.13 -15.29 -0.29
C ARG A 220 -7.00 -14.84 0.89
N ASP A 221 -7.13 -15.68 1.91
CA ASP A 221 -7.95 -15.42 3.11
C ASP A 221 -7.53 -14.18 3.91
N ALA A 222 -6.35 -13.63 3.63
CA ALA A 222 -5.83 -12.48 4.34
C ALA A 222 -5.89 -11.20 3.49
N ILE A 223 -5.85 -11.34 2.15
CA ILE A 223 -6.16 -10.26 1.21
C ILE A 223 -7.67 -10.03 1.09
N ASP A 224 -8.48 -11.08 1.26
CA ASP A 224 -9.94 -10.95 1.26
C ASP A 224 -10.40 -10.00 2.39
N HIS A 225 -9.70 -9.97 3.53
CA HIS A 225 -9.97 -8.98 4.60
C HIS A 225 -9.64 -7.54 4.18
N LEU A 226 -8.60 -7.31 3.36
CA LEU A 226 -8.35 -5.98 2.80
C LEU A 226 -9.46 -5.59 1.82
N SER A 227 -10.02 -6.56 1.08
CA SER A 227 -11.16 -6.31 0.19
C SER A 227 -12.41 -5.88 0.93
N THR A 228 -12.69 -6.46 2.11
CA THR A 228 -13.84 -6.08 2.92
C THR A 228 -13.73 -4.65 3.47
N VAL A 229 -12.50 -4.17 3.74
CA VAL A 229 -12.29 -2.78 4.18
C VAL A 229 -12.38 -1.80 3.01
N ILE A 230 -11.74 -2.13 1.88
CA ILE A 230 -11.79 -1.31 0.65
C ILE A 230 -13.22 -1.21 0.08
N SER A 231 -14.06 -2.23 0.27
CA SER A 231 -15.46 -2.24 -0.14
C SER A 231 -16.40 -1.52 0.83
N GLN A 232 -15.97 -1.08 2.02
CA GLN A 232 -16.76 -0.15 2.82
C GLN A 232 -16.67 1.21 2.12
N PRO A 233 -17.73 1.69 1.48
CA PRO A 233 -17.76 3.08 1.09
C PRO A 233 -17.73 3.86 2.41
N THR A 234 -16.78 4.78 2.58
CA THR A 234 -16.99 5.91 3.50
C THR A 234 -18.08 6.80 2.89
N LEU A 235 -19.31 6.28 2.83
CA LEU A 235 -20.53 7.01 2.53
C LEU A 235 -21.29 7.11 3.85
N ASP A 236 -20.77 7.96 4.73
CA ASP A 236 -21.61 8.73 5.64
C ASP A 236 -22.25 9.89 4.83
N THR A 237 -22.75 9.58 3.63
CA THR A 237 -23.43 10.54 2.75
C THR A 237 -24.93 10.57 3.06
N THR A 238 -25.45 9.52 3.69
CA THR A 238 -26.81 9.51 4.22
C THR A 238 -26.96 10.52 5.36
N SER A 239 -25.93 10.73 6.19
CA SER A 239 -25.95 11.75 7.25
C SER A 239 -25.79 13.18 6.73
N LEU A 240 -25.16 13.39 5.56
CA LEU A 240 -25.11 14.70 4.89
C LEU A 240 -26.43 15.07 4.19
N ILE A 241 -27.20 14.08 3.72
CA ILE A 241 -28.54 14.32 3.15
C ILE A 241 -29.57 14.59 4.26
N GLU A 242 -29.48 13.91 5.41
CA GLU A 242 -30.32 14.21 6.57
C GLU A 242 -30.02 15.59 7.18
N LEU A 243 -28.76 16.07 7.15
CA LEU A 243 -28.43 17.41 7.64
C LEU A 243 -28.94 18.54 6.73
N HIS A 244 -29.09 18.31 5.43
CA HIS A 244 -29.64 19.29 4.49
C HIS A 244 -31.17 19.25 4.37
N SER A 245 -31.83 18.19 4.85
CA SER A 245 -33.30 18.10 4.89
C SER A 245 -33.95 18.84 6.08
N GLY A 246 -33.16 19.41 6.99
CA GLY A 246 -33.65 20.15 8.16
C GLY A 246 -33.90 21.66 7.95
N ALA A 247 -33.58 22.21 6.77
CA ALA A 247 -33.78 23.62 6.47
C ALA A 247 -35.21 23.89 5.96
N LYS A 248 -36.05 24.32 6.89
CA LYS A 248 -37.43 24.82 6.73
C LYS A 248 -37.55 25.82 5.55
N ALA A 249 -38.31 25.47 4.51
CA ALA A 249 -38.79 26.39 3.48
C ALA A 249 -40.31 26.66 3.68
N PRO A 250 -40.80 27.89 3.41
CA PRO A 250 -42.18 28.26 3.61
C PRO A 250 -43.10 27.77 2.47
N ALA A 251 -44.38 27.65 2.81
CA ALA A 251 -45.47 27.14 1.98
C ALA A 251 -45.72 27.94 0.70
N ASP A 252 -46.00 27.25 -0.41
CA ASP A 252 -47.04 27.65 -1.37
C ASP A 252 -47.58 26.44 -2.16
N ASN A 253 -48.83 26.56 -2.59
CA ASN A 253 -49.75 25.52 -3.07
C ASN A 253 -49.53 25.08 -4.53
N GLY A 254 -49.82 23.80 -4.83
CA GLY A 254 -50.24 23.41 -6.18
C GLY A 254 -49.94 21.96 -6.64
N ALA A 255 -50.98 21.13 -6.63
CA ALA A 255 -51.26 20.01 -7.55
C ALA A 255 -50.32 18.77 -7.66
N SER A 256 -50.82 17.67 -7.09
CA SER A 256 -50.83 16.26 -7.58
C SER A 256 -49.63 15.66 -8.33
N VAL A 257 -49.12 14.54 -7.81
CA VAL A 257 -49.28 13.17 -8.38
C VAL A 257 -48.68 12.18 -7.35
N GLY A 258 -49.46 11.15 -7.02
CA GLY A 258 -49.11 10.18 -5.97
C GLY A 258 -48.09 9.13 -6.42
N LEU A 259 -47.21 8.76 -5.50
CA LEU A 259 -46.67 7.41 -5.42
C LEU A 259 -46.46 7.06 -3.93
N THR A 260 -47.34 6.21 -3.43
CA THR A 260 -47.32 5.65 -2.08
C THR A 260 -46.21 4.60 -1.96
N VAL A 261 -45.26 4.84 -1.07
CA VAL A 261 -44.43 3.78 -0.47
C VAL A 261 -44.66 3.81 1.03
N ASP A 262 -45.30 2.75 1.48
CA ASP A 262 -45.70 2.46 2.86
C ASP A 262 -44.49 2.01 3.67
N VAL A 263 -44.13 2.74 4.73
CA VAL A 263 -43.19 2.29 5.77
C VAL A 263 -43.80 2.63 7.13
N GLY A 264 -44.13 1.56 7.85
CA GLY A 264 -44.94 1.59 9.07
C GLY A 264 -44.38 2.49 10.18
N LEU A 265 -45.26 3.35 10.68
CA LEU A 265 -45.12 4.01 11.97
C LEU A 265 -45.17 2.98 13.10
N ARG A 266 -44.19 3.05 14.01
CA ARG A 266 -44.33 2.59 15.39
C ARG A 266 -44.19 3.80 16.30
N THR A 267 -45.32 4.18 16.89
CA THR A 267 -45.48 5.21 17.93
C THR A 267 -44.93 4.72 19.26
N MET A 268 -44.35 5.64 20.04
CA MET A 268 -44.32 5.77 21.51
C MET A 268 -43.20 6.78 21.83
N SER A 269 -43.28 7.73 22.74
CA SER A 269 -44.33 8.44 23.48
C SER A 269 -43.58 9.59 24.17
N GLU A 270 -44.24 10.72 24.35
CA GLU A 270 -43.75 11.93 25.00
C GLU A 270 -43.21 11.70 26.42
N SER A 271 -42.24 12.53 26.84
CA SER A 271 -42.41 13.33 28.05
C SER A 271 -41.38 14.46 28.12
N SER A 272 -41.92 15.67 28.06
CA SER A 272 -41.36 16.99 28.31
C SER A 272 -40.80 17.21 29.72
N SER A 273 -39.75 18.04 29.85
CA SER A 273 -39.76 19.16 30.80
C SER A 273 -38.66 20.18 30.49
N SER A 274 -39.09 21.44 30.54
CA SER A 274 -38.38 22.69 30.32
C SER A 274 -37.82 23.27 31.63
N SER A 275 -36.70 24.01 31.58
CA SER A 275 -36.58 25.37 32.17
C SER A 275 -35.13 25.93 32.11
N SER A 276 -35.01 27.15 31.55
CA SER A 276 -34.25 28.36 32.01
C SER A 276 -33.27 28.21 33.19
N SER A 277 -32.14 28.93 33.35
CA SER A 277 -31.64 30.21 32.82
C SER A 277 -30.21 30.50 33.36
N SER A 278 -29.53 31.45 32.71
CA SER A 278 -28.65 32.51 33.28
C SER A 278 -27.30 32.18 33.97
N SER A 279 -26.22 32.55 33.25
CA SER A 279 -25.09 33.42 33.67
C SER A 279 -24.43 33.27 35.05
N SER A 280 -23.11 33.02 35.07
CA SER A 280 -22.07 34.02 35.43
C SER A 280 -20.69 33.39 35.62
N SER A 281 -19.68 34.18 35.27
CA SER A 281 -18.24 33.98 35.44
C SER A 281 -17.82 33.60 36.87
N SER A 282 -16.80 32.76 37.01
CA SER A 282 -15.58 33.06 37.79
C SER A 282 -14.59 31.89 37.78
N SER A 283 -13.35 32.26 37.53
CA SER A 283 -12.10 31.56 37.78
C SER A 283 -11.99 30.99 39.20
N LEU A 284 -11.57 29.73 39.34
CA LEU A 284 -10.80 29.27 40.51
C LEU A 284 -10.05 27.96 40.23
N LEU A 285 -8.81 27.97 40.72
CA LEU A 285 -7.80 26.91 40.75
C LEU A 285 -8.35 25.58 41.27
N ILE A 286 -8.02 24.47 40.59
CA ILE A 286 -8.10 23.12 41.16
C ILE A 286 -6.76 22.40 40.99
N SER A 287 -6.33 21.88 42.14
CA SER A 287 -5.16 21.10 42.47
C SER A 287 -5.04 19.81 41.68
N GLN A 288 -3.81 19.47 41.31
CA GLN A 288 -3.38 18.08 41.07
C GLN A 288 -3.50 17.26 42.36
N SER A 289 -4.02 16.03 42.29
CA SER A 289 -3.57 14.87 43.08
C SER A 289 -4.31 13.58 42.67
N ASP A 290 -3.52 12.53 42.51
CA ASP A 290 -3.79 11.09 42.66
C ASP A 290 -4.89 10.39 41.85
N SER A 291 -4.49 9.65 40.80
CA SER A 291 -5.26 8.50 40.27
C SER A 291 -4.45 7.53 39.36
N ASP A 292 -3.16 7.27 39.63
CA ASP A 292 -2.33 6.39 38.79
C ASP A 292 -1.99 4.99 39.38
N ASP A 293 -2.41 4.65 40.60
CA ASP A 293 -1.98 3.38 41.25
C ASP A 293 -2.91 2.16 41.07
N ASP A 294 -4.15 2.29 40.57
CA ASP A 294 -5.08 1.15 40.50
C ASP A 294 -5.05 0.36 39.16
N ALA A 295 -4.51 0.94 38.09
CA ALA A 295 -4.44 0.28 36.78
C ALA A 295 -3.30 -0.75 36.70
N THR A 296 -2.21 -0.51 37.43
CA THR A 296 -0.97 -1.33 37.36
C THR A 296 -1.14 -2.66 38.10
N GLY A 297 -1.91 -2.71 39.19
CA GLY A 297 -2.19 -3.93 39.95
C GLY A 297 -3.06 -4.96 39.21
N LYS A 298 -4.04 -4.48 38.43
CA LYS A 298 -4.95 -5.35 37.65
C LYS A 298 -4.22 -6.04 36.49
N VAL A 299 -3.28 -5.35 35.84
CA VAL A 299 -2.46 -5.91 34.73
C VAL A 299 -1.46 -6.96 35.22
N VAL A 300 -0.86 -6.76 36.40
CA VAL A 300 0.07 -7.73 37.02
C VAL A 300 -0.66 -9.02 37.41
N THR A 301 -1.90 -8.91 37.89
CA THR A 301 -2.73 -10.05 38.30
C THR A 301 -3.16 -10.90 37.10
N ALA A 302 -3.58 -10.26 36.00
CA ALA A 302 -3.95 -10.96 34.76
C ALA A 302 -2.76 -11.73 34.13
N LYS A 303 -1.56 -11.15 34.13
CA LYS A 303 -0.33 -11.82 33.64
C LYS A 303 0.04 -13.05 34.49
N ARG A 304 -0.19 -13.01 35.81
CA ARG A 304 0.07 -14.16 36.70
C ARG A 304 -0.90 -15.32 36.44
N VAL A 305 -2.19 -15.04 36.22
CA VAL A 305 -3.21 -16.06 35.90
C VAL A 305 -2.91 -16.75 34.57
N LEU A 306 -2.54 -15.99 33.53
CA LEU A 306 -2.19 -16.55 32.21
C LEU A 306 -0.92 -17.43 32.26
N ARG A 307 0.08 -17.06 33.06
CA ARG A 307 1.28 -17.89 33.27
C ARG A 307 0.96 -19.21 33.97
N ARG A 308 0.02 -19.23 34.93
CA ARG A 308 -0.41 -20.45 35.63
C ARG A 308 -1.15 -21.42 34.69
N LYS A 309 -2.12 -20.94 33.90
CA LYS A 309 -2.83 -21.76 32.90
C LYS A 309 -1.89 -22.37 31.85
N ARG A 310 -0.85 -21.63 31.43
CA ARG A 310 0.13 -22.13 30.45
C ARG A 310 1.03 -23.23 31.02
N ARG A 311 1.35 -23.18 32.32
CA ARG A 311 2.12 -24.23 33.01
C ARG A 311 1.30 -25.51 33.17
N GLU A 312 0.02 -25.43 33.52
CA GLU A 312 -0.86 -26.61 33.60
C GLU A 312 -1.05 -27.29 32.25
N LYS A 313 -1.26 -26.51 31.17
CA LYS A 313 -1.40 -27.06 29.81
C LYS A 313 -0.14 -27.76 29.30
N ASN A 314 1.04 -27.30 29.72
CA ASN A 314 2.30 -27.98 29.36
C ASN A 314 2.52 -29.24 30.21
N ARG A 315 2.09 -29.24 31.48
CA ARG A 315 2.19 -30.42 32.36
C ARG A 315 1.26 -31.55 31.90
N SER A 316 0.04 -31.25 31.46
CA SER A 316 -0.88 -32.26 30.92
C SER A 316 -0.36 -32.90 29.62
N ARG A 317 0.27 -32.11 28.75
CA ARG A 317 0.92 -32.61 27.52
C ARG A 317 2.14 -33.49 27.79
N ALA A 318 2.90 -33.20 28.85
CA ALA A 318 4.03 -34.03 29.25
C ALA A 318 3.55 -35.41 29.76
N MET A 319 2.49 -35.44 30.59
CA MET A 319 1.95 -36.70 31.13
C MET A 319 1.31 -37.60 30.05
N SER A 320 0.67 -37.01 29.03
CA SER A 320 0.14 -37.77 27.89
C SER A 320 1.23 -38.45 27.05
N ARG A 321 2.45 -37.89 26.99
CA ARG A 321 3.57 -38.47 26.22
C ARG A 321 4.26 -39.63 26.94
N THR A 322 4.25 -39.65 28.27
CA THR A 322 4.89 -40.72 29.04
C THR A 322 4.09 -42.02 29.02
N SER A 323 2.77 -41.94 28.81
CA SER A 323 1.89 -43.12 28.78
C SER A 323 1.93 -43.89 27.44
N ALA A 324 2.48 -43.32 26.38
CA ALA A 324 2.51 -43.92 25.04
C ALA A 324 3.78 -44.75 24.74
N ARG A 325 4.65 -45.01 25.73
CA ARG A 325 5.95 -45.68 25.52
C ARG A 325 6.12 -46.98 26.32
N VAL A 326 5.08 -47.81 26.34
CA VAL A 326 5.18 -49.21 26.79
C VAL A 326 4.64 -50.10 25.68
N ALA A 327 5.55 -50.73 24.93
CA ALA A 327 5.25 -51.78 23.95
C ALA A 327 5.88 -53.10 24.44
N PRO A 328 5.25 -54.26 24.16
CA PRO A 328 5.53 -55.52 24.85
C PRO A 328 6.77 -56.26 24.31
N ALA A 329 7.39 -57.01 25.21
CA ALA A 329 8.56 -57.85 24.99
C ALA A 329 8.29 -58.98 23.98
N ARG A 330 9.22 -59.17 23.03
CA ARG A 330 9.26 -60.33 22.11
C ARG A 330 9.91 -61.53 22.81
N SER A 331 9.28 -62.69 22.64
CA SER A 331 9.73 -64.02 23.08
C SER A 331 10.95 -64.53 22.31
N PRO A 332 11.78 -65.40 22.90
CA PRO A 332 12.99 -65.95 22.27
C PRO A 332 12.69 -67.19 21.41
N SER A 333 13.27 -67.25 20.22
CA SER A 333 13.27 -68.41 19.32
C SER A 333 14.53 -69.26 19.53
N LEU A 334 14.31 -70.58 19.60
CA LEU A 334 15.30 -71.66 19.77
C LEU A 334 16.32 -71.78 18.61
N PRO A 335 17.50 -72.41 18.85
CA PRO A 335 18.55 -72.55 17.85
C PRO A 335 18.39 -73.82 16.98
N HIS A 336 18.62 -73.67 15.68
CA HIS A 336 18.77 -74.79 14.74
C HIS A 336 20.18 -75.37 14.80
N ILE A 337 20.26 -76.69 15.01
CA ILE A 337 21.47 -77.51 14.97
C ILE A 337 21.74 -77.93 13.50
N MET A 338 23.03 -77.92 13.12
CA MET A 338 23.60 -78.42 11.87
C MET A 338 23.58 -79.96 11.78
N GLY A 339 23.38 -80.48 10.55
CA GLY A 339 24.29 -81.48 9.98
C GLY A 339 23.79 -82.91 9.77
N VAL A 340 23.91 -83.33 8.49
CA VAL A 340 23.88 -84.70 7.89
C VAL A 340 22.50 -85.27 7.57
#